data_AF-A0A662E0Q9-F1
#
_entry.id   AF-A0A662E0Q9-F1
#
_cell.length_a   1.000
_cell.length_b   1.000
_cell.length_c   1.000
_cell.angle_alpha   90.00
_cell.angle_beta   90.00
_cell.angle_gamma   90.00
#
_symmetry.space_group_name_H-M   'P 1'
#
loop_
_entity.id
_entity.type
_entity.pdbx_description
1 polymer ?
#
loop_
_entity_poly.entity_id
_entity_poly.type
_entity_poly.pdbx_seq_one_letter_code
_entity_poly.pdbx_strand_id
1 'polypeptide(L)'
;MIEQIIIDRPIQVETPRRNTMRYLAYFLLCTALIAPAATAPALTPGTDVLVPAAGRVSTWITDLYIMNPGAEPTTVTVAWLVRGQANPNPAELTFTIGPGETLTLPDVILEDFGFAAADGAFRVTADIEVVVNSRIYSAQDSETFGQGFEGTPIGLATASGGRTDIVGLSSNSQFRTNVYACAGPDGATLDMALVAPDGTEIATKTKSLQAWMPFLKRIDQLMASGDFDDGTLRVTVRDGSAVVGASKVDSTSSDPTTLEGSVSASGTTDVNGIYQFAIYDSLSYSTGGNLVVEGGAVEALDGTYTNWDKLDGSGDSECTWQFLFGWGLAIPASLEDLEDGVTFSDDHSNFGLGVLTYTVVMEIRDNLYVTGTIDAVGSDFPAGDDGCNGTFPQLVIYGGKMPVE
;
A
#
# COMPACT_ATOMS: atom_id res chain seq x y z
N MET A 1 -32.82 89.38 3.03
CA MET A 1 -32.10 89.37 4.31
C MET A 1 -32.17 87.96 4.87
N ILE A 2 -31.03 87.25 4.87
CA ILE A 2 -30.49 86.32 5.89
C ILE A 2 -31.53 85.52 6.70
N GLU A 3 -31.70 84.21 6.51
CA GLU A 3 -30.91 83.07 7.06
C GLU A 3 -31.48 82.54 8.40
N GLN A 4 -31.22 81.25 8.62
CA GLN A 4 -31.71 80.30 9.63
C GLN A 4 -31.68 80.77 11.10
N ILE A 5 -32.43 80.06 11.96
CA ILE A 5 -31.84 79.25 13.05
C ILE A 5 -32.87 78.21 13.53
N ILE A 6 -32.43 76.95 13.55
CA ILE A 6 -33.09 75.77 14.10
C ILE A 6 -32.82 75.73 15.61
N ILE A 7 -33.84 75.49 16.43
CA ILE A 7 -33.72 75.16 17.85
C ILE A 7 -33.98 73.67 18.03
N ASP A 8 -33.06 73.05 18.77
CA ASP A 8 -32.90 71.62 18.97
C ASP A 8 -33.71 71.09 20.18
N ARG A 9 -33.97 69.77 20.13
CA ARG A 9 -34.52 68.83 21.14
C ARG A 9 -36.03 68.50 21.11
N PRO A 10 -36.38 67.24 20.72
CA PRO A 10 -37.63 66.61 21.07
C PRO A 10 -37.50 65.60 22.23
N ILE A 11 -38.68 65.34 22.78
CA ILE A 11 -39.05 64.64 24.02
C ILE A 11 -39.04 63.10 23.83
N GLN A 12 -38.77 62.41 24.94
CA GLN A 12 -38.75 60.95 25.12
C GLN A 12 -40.08 60.26 24.77
N VAL A 13 -40.00 59.10 24.11
CA VAL A 13 -41.05 58.06 24.10
C VAL A 13 -40.35 56.72 24.35
N GLU A 14 -40.71 56.05 25.45
CA GLU A 14 -40.20 54.72 25.80
C GLU A 14 -40.61 53.65 24.79
N THR A 15 -39.65 52.82 24.39
CA THR A 15 -39.85 51.59 23.61
C THR A 15 -39.27 50.41 24.42
N PRO A 16 -39.93 49.25 24.47
CA PRO A 16 -39.47 48.10 25.25
C PRO A 16 -38.17 47.53 24.67
N ARG A 17 -37.29 47.07 25.59
CA ARG A 17 -35.97 46.50 25.29
C ARG A 17 -36.08 45.36 24.26
N ARG A 18 -35.47 45.61 23.11
CA ARG A 18 -35.38 44.71 21.97
C ARG A 18 -34.25 43.71 22.25
N ASN A 19 -34.59 42.53 22.77
CA ASN A 19 -33.70 41.36 22.78
C ASN A 19 -33.57 40.83 21.34
N THR A 20 -32.76 41.49 20.53
CA THR A 20 -32.33 40.98 19.23
C THR A 20 -31.24 39.94 19.43
N MET A 21 -31.64 38.67 19.32
CA MET A 21 -30.89 37.57 18.71
C MET A 21 -29.75 38.10 17.82
N ARG A 22 -28.50 37.89 18.25
CA ARG A 22 -27.33 37.97 17.40
C ARG A 22 -26.95 36.54 17.02
N TYR A 23 -27.45 36.09 15.88
CA TYR A 23 -26.84 34.99 15.14
C TYR A 23 -25.48 35.50 14.64
N LEU A 24 -24.41 35.16 15.36
CA LEU A 24 -23.06 35.26 14.81
C LEU A 24 -22.85 33.99 13.98
N ALA A 25 -22.84 34.17 12.66
CA ALA A 25 -22.54 33.12 11.71
C ALA A 25 -21.10 32.63 11.92
N TYR A 26 -20.95 31.48 12.57
CA TYR A 26 -19.73 30.68 12.47
C TYR A 26 -19.80 29.92 11.14
N PHE A 27 -18.93 30.30 10.21
CA PHE A 27 -18.60 29.46 9.06
C PHE A 27 -17.80 28.27 9.59
N LEU A 28 -18.51 27.22 10.04
CA LEU A 28 -17.94 25.89 10.20
C LEU A 28 -17.79 25.32 8.79
N LEU A 29 -16.56 25.30 8.28
CA LEU A 29 -16.24 24.52 7.10
C LEU A 29 -16.20 23.05 7.54
N CYS A 30 -17.36 22.39 7.54
CA CYS A 30 -17.44 20.94 7.68
C CYS A 30 -16.81 20.31 6.42
N THR A 31 -15.54 19.93 6.49
CA THR A 31 -14.99 18.94 5.57
C THR A 31 -15.56 17.58 5.96
N ALA A 32 -16.59 17.16 5.23
CA ALA A 32 -17.00 15.76 5.23
C ALA A 32 -15.80 14.91 4.79
N LEU A 33 -15.34 14.04 5.68
CA LEU A 33 -14.31 13.04 5.40
C LEU A 33 -14.82 12.15 4.27
N ILE A 34 -14.23 12.32 3.08
CA ILE A 34 -14.28 11.30 2.04
C ILE A 34 -13.26 10.27 2.50
N ALA A 35 -13.72 9.12 2.99
CA ALA A 35 -12.82 7.99 3.18
C ALA A 35 -12.12 7.72 1.84
N PRO A 36 -10.79 7.77 1.74
CA PRO A 36 -10.12 7.36 0.52
C PRO A 36 -10.51 5.91 0.26
N ALA A 37 -11.01 5.64 -0.95
CA ALA A 37 -11.15 4.26 -1.39
C ALA A 37 -9.75 3.66 -1.30
N ALA A 38 -9.58 2.63 -0.47
CA ALA A 38 -8.33 1.89 -0.40
C ALA A 38 -7.96 1.48 -1.84
N THR A 39 -6.82 1.98 -2.33
CA THR A 39 -6.29 1.53 -3.60
C THR A 39 -5.92 0.06 -3.41
N ALA A 40 -6.64 -0.82 -4.11
CA ALA A 40 -6.22 -2.20 -4.20
C ALA A 40 -4.88 -2.20 -4.96
N PRO A 41 -3.82 -2.85 -4.45
CA PRO A 41 -2.61 -3.05 -5.24
C PRO A 41 -2.99 -3.78 -6.52
N ALA A 42 -2.82 -3.10 -7.65
CA ALA A 42 -2.88 -3.72 -8.96
C ALA A 42 -1.47 -4.24 -9.29
N LEU A 43 -1.36 -5.40 -9.95
CA LEU A 43 -0.08 -5.91 -10.44
C LEU A 43 0.54 -4.96 -11.49
N THR A 44 -0.22 -4.02 -12.05
CA THR A 44 0.29 -2.93 -12.88
C THR A 44 -0.54 -1.66 -12.61
N PRO A 45 0.00 -0.45 -12.80
CA PRO A 45 1.31 -0.11 -13.40
C PRO A 45 2.48 -0.09 -12.39
N GLY A 46 3.71 0.12 -12.86
CA GLY A 46 4.90 0.30 -12.00
C GLY A 46 6.12 0.83 -12.76
N THR A 47 7.11 1.37 -12.03
CA THR A 47 8.37 1.93 -12.60
C THR A 47 9.50 0.90 -12.73
N ASP A 48 9.44 -0.22 -12.00
CA ASP A 48 10.37 -1.34 -12.07
C ASP A 48 9.57 -2.64 -11.99
N VAL A 49 9.43 -3.32 -13.12
CA VAL A 49 8.44 -4.38 -13.35
C VAL A 49 9.12 -5.65 -13.84
N LEU A 50 8.84 -6.77 -13.18
CA LEU A 50 9.30 -8.10 -13.58
C LEU A 50 8.23 -8.85 -14.37
N VAL A 51 8.60 -9.35 -15.54
CA VAL A 51 7.85 -10.38 -16.27
C VAL A 51 8.54 -11.72 -16.00
N PRO A 52 8.03 -12.56 -15.09
CA PRO A 52 8.82 -13.58 -14.40
C PRO A 52 9.20 -14.79 -15.25
N ALA A 53 8.63 -14.92 -16.46
CA ALA A 53 8.94 -15.98 -17.39
C ALA A 53 8.80 -15.53 -18.84
N ALA A 54 9.82 -15.85 -19.64
CA ALA A 54 9.88 -15.64 -21.07
C ALA A 54 10.70 -16.76 -21.71
N GLY A 55 10.47 -17.01 -22.99
CA GLY A 55 11.21 -18.03 -23.72
C GLY A 55 11.01 -17.99 -25.22
N ARG A 56 12.13 -18.25 -25.90
CA ARG A 56 12.20 -18.66 -27.30
C ARG A 56 12.84 -20.03 -27.35
N VAL A 57 12.05 -21.08 -27.36
CA VAL A 57 12.55 -22.46 -27.30
C VAL A 57 11.64 -23.35 -28.12
N SER A 58 12.20 -24.07 -29.09
CA SER A 58 11.43 -24.90 -30.02
C SER A 58 10.37 -24.05 -30.74
N THR A 59 9.08 -24.35 -30.56
CA THR A 59 7.96 -23.59 -31.15
C THR A 59 7.50 -22.41 -30.29
N TRP A 60 8.03 -22.27 -29.07
CA TRP A 60 7.64 -21.22 -28.14
C TRP A 60 8.33 -19.90 -28.48
N ILE A 61 7.53 -18.83 -28.47
CA ILE A 61 7.88 -17.44 -28.78
C ILE A 61 7.30 -16.56 -27.68
N THR A 62 7.92 -15.40 -27.41
CA THR A 62 7.41 -14.43 -26.45
C THR A 62 7.24 -13.06 -27.10
N ASP A 63 6.04 -12.50 -26.99
CA ASP A 63 5.76 -11.09 -27.28
C ASP A 63 5.75 -10.29 -25.97
N LEU A 64 6.19 -9.03 -26.01
CA LEU A 64 6.17 -8.10 -24.87
C LEU A 64 5.41 -6.81 -25.23
N TYR A 65 4.58 -6.33 -24.32
CA TYR A 65 3.75 -5.14 -24.48
C TYR A 65 4.02 -4.19 -23.30
N ILE A 66 4.28 -2.93 -23.61
CA ILE A 66 4.57 -1.89 -22.60
C ILE A 66 3.78 -0.64 -22.94
N MET A 67 2.86 -0.24 -22.07
CA MET A 67 2.03 0.96 -22.26
C MET A 67 2.49 2.08 -21.34
N ASN A 68 2.61 3.27 -21.91
CA ASN A 68 2.73 4.52 -21.18
C ASN A 68 1.32 5.10 -20.93
N PRO A 69 0.78 5.08 -19.69
CA PRO A 69 -0.51 5.68 -19.37
C PRO A 69 -0.45 7.20 -19.17
N GLY A 70 0.74 7.77 -19.09
CA GLY A 70 0.98 9.18 -18.80
C GLY A 70 0.70 10.12 -19.98
N ALA A 71 0.74 11.43 -19.65
CA ALA A 71 0.50 12.52 -20.61
C ALA A 71 1.78 12.99 -21.33
N GLU A 72 2.96 12.52 -20.90
CA GLU A 72 4.26 12.85 -21.48
C GLU A 72 4.99 11.59 -21.97
N PRO A 73 5.89 11.69 -22.96
CA PRO A 73 6.71 10.55 -23.38
C PRO A 73 7.64 10.09 -22.24
N THR A 74 7.91 8.78 -22.19
CA THR A 74 8.81 8.18 -21.20
C THR A 74 9.88 7.30 -21.86
N THR A 75 11.03 7.18 -21.19
CA THR A 75 12.08 6.24 -21.56
C THR A 75 11.87 4.94 -20.80
N VAL A 76 11.91 3.83 -21.52
CA VAL A 76 11.78 2.48 -20.95
C VAL A 76 13.01 1.66 -21.31
N THR A 77 13.60 1.00 -20.32
CA THR A 77 14.67 0.01 -20.49
C THR A 77 14.13 -1.38 -20.22
N VAL A 78 14.35 -2.29 -21.16
CA VAL A 78 14.01 -3.72 -21.06
C VAL A 78 15.30 -4.51 -20.91
N ALA A 79 15.43 -5.23 -19.81
CA ALA A 79 16.57 -6.09 -19.49
C ALA A 79 16.21 -7.57 -19.65
N TRP A 80 17.09 -8.34 -20.29
CA TRP A 80 16.97 -9.80 -20.41
C TRP A 80 17.65 -10.50 -19.24
N LEU A 81 16.87 -11.21 -18.43
CA LEU A 81 17.35 -12.00 -17.30
C LEU A 81 17.45 -13.47 -17.70
N VAL A 82 18.67 -14.01 -17.79
CA VAL A 82 18.91 -15.40 -18.16
C VAL A 82 18.48 -16.34 -17.04
N ARG A 83 17.72 -17.40 -17.37
CA ARG A 83 17.25 -18.39 -16.39
C ARG A 83 18.40 -19.14 -15.73
N GLY A 84 18.24 -19.41 -14.44
CA GLY A 84 19.12 -20.33 -13.71
C GLY A 84 20.44 -19.72 -13.25
N GLN A 85 20.63 -18.41 -13.38
CA GLN A 85 21.81 -17.70 -12.91
C GLN A 85 21.47 -16.30 -12.36
N ALA A 86 22.39 -15.72 -11.61
CA ALA A 86 22.33 -14.31 -11.26
C ALA A 86 22.48 -13.41 -12.51
N ASN A 87 21.77 -12.29 -12.54
CA ASN A 87 21.84 -11.32 -13.63
C ASN A 87 22.24 -9.92 -13.13
N PRO A 88 23.48 -9.72 -12.63
CA PRO A 88 23.91 -8.42 -12.11
C PRO A 88 24.16 -7.37 -13.21
N ASN A 89 24.37 -7.81 -14.46
CA ASN A 89 24.59 -6.96 -15.63
C ASN A 89 23.91 -7.61 -16.85
N PRO A 90 22.57 -7.58 -16.93
CA PRO A 90 21.82 -8.17 -18.03
C PRO A 90 22.06 -7.43 -19.35
N ALA A 91 21.70 -8.06 -20.47
CA ALA A 91 21.59 -7.35 -21.74
C ALA A 91 20.37 -6.42 -21.67
N GLU A 92 20.50 -5.19 -22.17
CA GLU A 92 19.47 -4.16 -22.06
C GLU A 92 19.21 -3.49 -23.41
N LEU A 93 17.96 -3.08 -23.61
CA LEU A 93 17.49 -2.29 -24.74
C LEU A 93 16.65 -1.14 -24.22
N THR A 94 16.79 0.04 -24.82
CA THR A 94 16.06 1.25 -24.41
C THR A 94 15.17 1.75 -25.53
N PHE A 95 13.95 2.14 -25.17
CA PHE A 95 12.91 2.63 -26.06
C PHE A 95 12.32 3.93 -25.51
N THR A 96 11.75 4.75 -26.40
CA THR A 96 10.93 5.90 -26.01
C THR A 96 9.49 5.60 -26.38
N ILE A 97 8.57 5.75 -25.43
CA ILE A 97 7.14 5.47 -25.61
C ILE A 97 6.37 6.77 -25.42
N GLY A 98 5.60 7.18 -26.43
CA GLY A 98 4.78 8.39 -26.40
C GLY A 98 3.62 8.30 -25.39
N PRO A 99 2.97 9.43 -25.09
CA PRO A 99 1.85 9.47 -24.15
C PRO A 99 0.66 8.66 -24.66
N GLY A 100 0.12 7.79 -23.81
CA GLY A 100 -0.96 6.85 -24.16
C GLY A 100 -0.57 5.76 -25.16
N GLU A 101 0.69 5.68 -25.58
CA GLU A 101 1.18 4.71 -26.57
C GLU A 101 1.47 3.35 -25.91
N THR A 102 1.29 2.27 -26.68
CA THR A 102 1.76 0.94 -26.33
C THR A 102 2.86 0.51 -27.28
N LEU A 103 4.06 0.30 -26.75
CA LEU A 103 5.14 -0.38 -27.44
C LEU A 103 4.84 -1.88 -27.51
N THR A 104 4.80 -2.42 -28.72
CA THR A 104 4.60 -3.85 -28.97
C THR A 104 5.88 -4.44 -29.55
N LEU A 105 6.45 -5.43 -28.86
CA LEU A 105 7.69 -6.12 -29.26
C LEU A 105 7.35 -7.60 -29.56
N PRO A 106 6.97 -7.94 -30.80
CA PRO A 106 6.71 -9.32 -31.19
C PRO A 106 8.02 -10.11 -31.22
N ASP A 107 8.00 -11.36 -30.76
CA ASP A 107 9.19 -12.22 -30.73
C ASP A 107 10.45 -11.49 -30.19
N VAL A 108 10.27 -10.71 -29.12
CA VAL A 108 11.25 -9.74 -28.60
C VAL A 108 12.63 -10.36 -28.35
N ILE A 109 12.67 -11.66 -28.04
CA ILE A 109 13.90 -12.40 -27.81
C ILE A 109 14.75 -12.52 -29.09
N LEU A 110 14.12 -12.73 -30.25
CA LEU A 110 14.82 -12.79 -31.53
C LEU A 110 14.91 -11.42 -32.19
N GLU A 111 13.79 -10.71 -32.33
CA GLU A 111 13.73 -9.50 -33.18
C GLU A 111 14.51 -8.33 -32.58
N ASP A 112 14.48 -8.17 -31.26
CA ASP A 112 15.14 -7.07 -30.55
C ASP A 112 16.46 -7.50 -29.91
N PHE A 113 16.46 -8.60 -29.14
CA PHE A 113 17.67 -9.09 -28.46
C PHE A 113 18.60 -9.94 -29.36
N GLY A 114 18.13 -10.41 -30.53
CA GLY A 114 18.94 -11.18 -31.46
C GLY A 114 19.22 -12.64 -31.04
N PHE A 115 18.54 -13.15 -30.02
CA PHE A 115 18.74 -14.52 -29.54
C PHE A 115 17.82 -15.50 -30.29
N ALA A 116 18.43 -16.40 -31.07
CA ALA A 116 17.69 -17.44 -31.79
C ALA A 116 16.98 -18.45 -30.87
N ALA A 117 17.52 -18.66 -29.66
CA ALA A 117 16.89 -19.40 -28.59
C ALA A 117 17.39 -18.89 -27.24
N ALA A 118 16.48 -18.66 -26.30
CA ALA A 118 16.81 -18.25 -24.94
C ALA A 118 15.62 -18.50 -24.00
N ASP A 119 15.88 -18.68 -22.72
CA ASP A 119 14.85 -18.82 -21.70
C ASP A 119 15.23 -18.03 -20.43
N GLY A 120 14.25 -17.34 -19.84
CA GLY A 120 14.54 -16.26 -18.91
C GLY A 120 13.30 -15.53 -18.41
N ALA A 121 13.48 -14.25 -18.15
CA ALA A 121 12.49 -13.27 -17.72
C ALA A 121 12.88 -11.89 -18.27
N PHE A 122 11.96 -10.93 -18.20
CA PHE A 122 12.27 -9.52 -18.46
C PHE A 122 12.19 -8.71 -17.17
N ARG A 123 13.05 -7.70 -17.05
CA ARG A 123 12.86 -6.58 -16.13
C ARG A 123 12.66 -5.32 -16.96
N VAL A 124 11.62 -4.55 -16.68
CA VAL A 124 11.26 -3.33 -17.38
C VAL A 124 11.34 -2.17 -16.39
N THR A 125 12.19 -1.19 -16.68
CA THR A 125 12.34 0.01 -15.85
C THR A 125 11.98 1.26 -16.64
N ALA A 126 11.29 2.21 -16.02
CA ALA A 126 10.86 3.44 -16.66
C ALA A 126 10.88 4.63 -15.69
N ASP A 127 10.90 5.85 -16.24
CA ASP A 127 10.88 7.10 -15.45
C ASP A 127 9.51 7.37 -14.79
N ILE A 128 8.45 6.72 -15.29
CA ILE A 128 7.07 6.79 -14.80
C ILE A 128 6.50 5.38 -14.68
N GLU A 129 5.36 5.24 -14.02
CA GLU A 129 4.65 3.96 -13.98
C GLU A 129 4.17 3.54 -15.39
N VAL A 130 4.50 2.32 -15.79
CA VAL A 130 4.07 1.70 -17.05
C VAL A 130 3.28 0.42 -16.80
N VAL A 131 2.39 0.08 -17.74
CA VAL A 131 1.69 -1.21 -17.72
C VAL A 131 2.47 -2.18 -18.61
N VAL A 132 2.84 -3.35 -18.07
CA VAL A 132 3.64 -4.35 -18.78
C VAL A 132 2.88 -5.67 -18.84
N ASN A 133 2.83 -6.27 -20.02
CA ASN A 133 2.28 -7.61 -20.21
C ASN A 133 3.12 -8.39 -21.22
N SER A 134 3.13 -9.70 -21.13
CA SER A 134 3.76 -10.56 -22.15
C SER A 134 2.86 -11.72 -22.50
N ARG A 135 3.07 -12.26 -23.70
CA ARG A 135 2.44 -13.51 -24.12
C ARG A 135 3.52 -14.49 -24.55
N ILE A 136 3.63 -15.61 -23.84
CA ILE A 136 4.43 -16.75 -24.29
C ILE A 136 3.51 -17.74 -24.99
N TYR A 137 3.83 -18.16 -26.21
CA TYR A 137 2.98 -19.06 -26.98
C TYR A 137 3.78 -19.96 -27.91
N SER A 138 3.29 -21.17 -28.11
CA SER A 138 3.75 -22.07 -29.16
C SER A 138 3.04 -21.73 -30.46
N ALA A 139 3.79 -21.52 -31.55
CA ALA A 139 3.24 -21.39 -32.90
C ALA A 139 3.40 -22.72 -33.66
N GLN A 140 2.30 -23.37 -34.02
CA GLN A 140 2.28 -24.62 -34.80
C GLN A 140 1.19 -24.53 -35.87
N ASP A 141 1.53 -24.79 -37.13
CA ASP A 141 0.58 -24.89 -38.26
C ASP A 141 -0.47 -23.76 -38.35
N SER A 142 -0.03 -22.52 -38.10
CA SER A 142 -0.86 -21.28 -38.08
C SER A 142 -1.80 -21.10 -36.87
N GLU A 143 -1.78 -22.03 -35.91
CA GLU A 143 -2.44 -21.91 -34.62
C GLU A 143 -1.45 -21.49 -33.53
N THR A 144 -1.95 -20.80 -32.51
CA THR A 144 -1.12 -20.40 -31.35
C THR A 144 -1.79 -20.82 -30.06
N PHE A 145 -1.03 -21.50 -29.20
CA PHE A 145 -1.45 -21.87 -27.84
C PHE A 145 -0.47 -21.24 -26.87
N GLY A 146 -0.97 -20.51 -25.89
CA GLY A 146 -0.10 -19.72 -25.05
C GLY A 146 -0.82 -19.11 -23.88
N GLN A 147 -0.05 -18.42 -23.06
CA GLN A 147 -0.53 -17.79 -21.84
C GLN A 147 0.07 -16.39 -21.69
N GLY A 148 -0.63 -15.55 -20.96
CA GLY A 148 -0.16 -14.24 -20.56
C GLY A 148 0.66 -14.30 -19.28
N PHE A 149 1.63 -13.41 -19.16
CA PHE A 149 2.20 -13.03 -17.86
C PHE A 149 2.04 -11.53 -17.70
N GLU A 150 1.34 -11.13 -16.65
CA GLU A 150 1.32 -9.75 -16.22
C GLU A 150 2.69 -9.38 -15.62
N GLY A 151 3.17 -8.18 -15.93
CA GLY A 151 4.34 -7.65 -15.24
C GLY A 151 4.00 -7.38 -13.79
N THR A 152 4.87 -7.74 -12.85
CA THR A 152 4.70 -7.47 -11.43
C THR A 152 5.70 -6.40 -10.98
N PRO A 153 5.29 -5.29 -10.34
CA PRO A 153 6.20 -4.27 -9.88
C PRO A 153 7.03 -4.88 -8.75
N ILE A 154 8.34 -4.59 -8.72
CA ILE A 154 9.24 -5.25 -7.77
C ILE A 154 8.82 -5.01 -6.31
N GLY A 155 8.22 -3.85 -6.02
CA GLY A 155 7.66 -3.50 -4.71
C GLY A 155 6.48 -4.37 -4.27
N LEU A 156 5.79 -5.04 -5.22
CA LEU A 156 4.71 -5.99 -4.92
C LEU A 156 5.17 -7.45 -4.99
N ALA A 157 6.45 -7.72 -5.29
CA ALA A 157 7.00 -9.05 -5.14
C ALA A 157 6.86 -9.50 -3.69
N THR A 158 6.65 -10.80 -3.46
CA THR A 158 6.57 -11.31 -2.08
C THR A 158 7.93 -11.15 -1.42
N ALA A 159 8.00 -10.28 -0.40
CA ALA A 159 9.23 -9.98 0.33
C ALA A 159 9.41 -10.91 1.54
N SER A 160 10.60 -10.85 2.14
CA SER A 160 10.95 -11.57 3.37
C SER A 160 9.87 -11.46 4.46
N GLY A 161 9.52 -12.60 5.08
CA GLY A 161 8.43 -12.71 6.04
C GLY A 161 7.04 -12.84 5.40
N GLY A 162 6.90 -12.45 4.14
CA GLY A 162 5.69 -12.56 3.35
C GLY A 162 5.44 -13.97 2.82
N ARG A 163 4.19 -14.18 2.38
CA ARG A 163 3.74 -15.43 1.76
C ARG A 163 2.85 -15.15 0.56
N THR A 164 2.96 -16.02 -0.43
CA THR A 164 2.05 -16.11 -1.58
C THR A 164 1.56 -17.54 -1.76
N ASP A 165 0.29 -17.70 -2.14
CA ASP A 165 -0.34 -18.98 -2.43
C ASP A 165 -0.73 -19.03 -3.92
N ILE A 166 -0.34 -20.10 -4.61
CA ILE A 166 -0.72 -20.38 -5.99
C ILE A 166 -1.68 -21.56 -5.95
N VAL A 167 -2.90 -21.41 -6.47
CA VAL A 167 -3.97 -22.42 -6.36
C VAL A 167 -4.25 -23.12 -7.69
N GLY A 168 -4.77 -24.36 -7.62
CA GLY A 168 -5.24 -25.11 -8.79
C GLY A 168 -4.13 -25.79 -9.59
N LEU A 169 -2.98 -26.08 -8.96
CA LEU A 169 -1.90 -26.84 -9.58
C LEU A 169 -2.32 -28.29 -9.76
N SER A 170 -1.79 -28.96 -10.78
CA SER A 170 -2.00 -30.40 -10.97
C SER A 170 -0.78 -31.06 -11.61
N SER A 171 -0.52 -32.30 -11.23
CA SER A 171 0.48 -33.16 -11.84
C SER A 171 -0.10 -34.55 -11.94
N ASN A 172 -0.50 -34.95 -13.13
CA ASN A 172 -1.13 -36.25 -13.39
C ASN A 172 -1.03 -36.58 -14.90
N SER A 173 -1.78 -37.57 -15.37
CA SER A 173 -1.78 -37.95 -16.79
C SER A 173 -2.39 -36.91 -17.74
N GLN A 174 -3.25 -36.02 -17.23
CA GLN A 174 -3.93 -34.97 -18.00
C GLN A 174 -3.23 -33.63 -17.93
N PHE A 175 -2.58 -33.30 -16.82
CA PHE A 175 -1.99 -31.99 -16.57
C PHE A 175 -0.56 -32.10 -16.04
N ARG A 176 0.29 -31.18 -16.49
CA ARG A 176 1.59 -30.90 -15.86
C ARG A 176 1.62 -29.47 -15.38
N THR A 177 2.27 -29.20 -14.26
CA THR A 177 2.46 -27.83 -13.77
C THR A 177 3.94 -27.45 -13.74
N ASN A 178 4.28 -26.31 -14.34
CA ASN A 178 5.59 -25.68 -14.22
C ASN A 178 5.51 -24.53 -13.21
N VAL A 179 6.28 -24.60 -12.14
CA VAL A 179 6.45 -23.49 -11.20
C VAL A 179 7.49 -22.54 -11.77
N TYR A 180 7.18 -21.24 -11.84
CA TYR A 180 8.14 -20.19 -12.17
C TYR A 180 8.33 -19.26 -10.99
N ALA A 181 9.53 -18.69 -10.89
CA ALA A 181 9.83 -17.63 -9.95
C ALA A 181 10.90 -16.70 -10.53
N CYS A 182 10.87 -15.42 -10.17
CA CYS A 182 11.96 -14.50 -10.43
C CYS A 182 12.28 -13.72 -9.15
N ALA A 183 13.53 -13.80 -8.71
CA ALA A 183 13.98 -13.08 -7.53
C ALA A 183 14.27 -11.60 -7.82
N GLY A 184 14.19 -10.78 -6.77
CA GLY A 184 14.61 -9.39 -6.78
C GLY A 184 16.14 -9.19 -6.70
N PRO A 185 16.59 -7.94 -6.43
CA PRO A 185 18.00 -7.57 -6.48
C PRO A 185 18.87 -8.30 -5.47
N ASP A 186 18.33 -8.66 -4.31
CA ASP A 186 19.07 -9.34 -3.24
C ASP A 186 18.95 -10.88 -3.32
N GLY A 187 18.29 -11.40 -4.37
CA GLY A 187 17.93 -12.81 -4.47
C GLY A 187 16.74 -13.18 -3.60
N ALA A 188 16.54 -14.48 -3.37
CA ALA A 188 15.47 -14.96 -2.49
C ALA A 188 15.76 -16.35 -1.91
N THR A 189 15.26 -16.61 -0.71
CA THR A 189 15.09 -17.98 -0.19
C THR A 189 13.61 -18.29 -0.03
N LEU A 190 13.12 -19.29 -0.77
CA LEU A 190 11.72 -19.66 -0.85
C LEU A 190 11.49 -20.98 -0.08
N ASP A 191 10.70 -20.94 0.98
CA ASP A 191 10.21 -22.13 1.67
C ASP A 191 8.84 -22.49 1.08
N MET A 192 8.79 -23.61 0.36
CA MET A 192 7.64 -24.05 -0.41
C MET A 192 6.97 -25.25 0.27
N ALA A 193 5.64 -25.21 0.37
CA ALA A 193 4.80 -26.32 0.78
C ALA A 193 3.71 -26.55 -0.27
N LEU A 194 3.64 -27.77 -0.81
CA LEU A 194 2.55 -28.19 -1.67
C LEU A 194 1.49 -28.87 -0.80
N VAL A 195 0.26 -28.39 -0.87
CA VAL A 195 -0.87 -28.92 -0.09
C VAL A 195 -2.00 -29.39 -1.00
N ALA A 196 -2.69 -30.44 -0.59
CA ALA A 196 -3.90 -30.94 -1.22
C ALA A 196 -5.09 -29.99 -0.94
N PRO A 197 -6.22 -30.13 -1.68
CA PRO A 197 -7.41 -29.31 -1.47
C PRO A 197 -8.01 -29.39 -0.05
N ASP A 198 -7.79 -30.50 0.66
CA ASP A 198 -8.24 -30.69 2.05
C ASP A 198 -7.28 -30.09 3.09
N GLY A 199 -6.18 -29.49 2.64
CA GLY A 199 -5.15 -28.89 3.49
C GLY A 199 -4.03 -29.85 3.91
N THR A 200 -4.07 -31.12 3.50
CA THR A 200 -3.00 -32.09 3.79
C THR A 200 -1.72 -31.70 3.04
N GLU A 201 -0.58 -31.70 3.72
CA GLU A 201 0.72 -31.48 3.08
C GLU A 201 1.09 -32.67 2.19
N ILE A 202 1.45 -32.39 0.94
CA ILE A 202 1.95 -33.35 -0.05
C ILE A 202 3.48 -33.40 -0.02
N ALA A 203 4.12 -32.22 -0.06
CA ALA A 203 5.58 -32.11 -0.10
C ALA A 203 6.06 -30.73 0.35
N THR A 204 7.31 -30.64 0.78
CA THR A 204 7.99 -29.37 1.10
C THR A 204 9.34 -29.28 0.42
N LYS A 205 9.78 -28.04 0.12
CA LYS A 205 11.06 -27.76 -0.53
C LYS A 205 11.54 -26.36 -0.20
N THR A 206 12.81 -26.21 0.16
CA THR A 206 13.48 -24.90 0.15
C THR A 206 14.22 -24.69 -1.17
N LYS A 207 14.06 -23.50 -1.76
CA LYS A 207 14.71 -23.10 -3.02
C LYS A 207 15.36 -21.73 -2.86
N SER A 208 16.68 -21.67 -3.03
CA SER A 208 17.42 -20.41 -3.13
C SER A 208 17.52 -19.94 -4.57
N LEU A 209 17.38 -18.63 -4.75
CA LEU A 209 17.53 -17.87 -5.99
C LEU A 209 18.55 -16.76 -5.77
N GLN A 210 19.43 -16.55 -6.74
CA GLN A 210 20.40 -15.45 -6.70
C GLN A 210 19.75 -14.14 -7.16
N ALA A 211 20.47 -13.03 -7.02
CA ALA A 211 20.06 -11.71 -7.49
C ALA A 211 19.54 -11.75 -8.94
N TRP A 212 18.31 -11.28 -9.15
CA TRP A 212 17.66 -11.25 -10.47
C TRP A 212 17.63 -12.60 -11.19
N MET A 213 17.51 -13.71 -10.45
CA MET A 213 17.52 -15.05 -11.02
C MET A 213 16.08 -15.51 -11.32
N PRO A 214 15.70 -15.65 -12.61
CA PRO A 214 14.51 -16.38 -12.98
C PRO A 214 14.75 -17.89 -12.90
N PHE A 215 13.67 -18.61 -12.63
CA PHE A 215 13.62 -20.04 -12.42
C PHE A 215 12.32 -20.60 -12.99
N LEU A 216 12.39 -21.80 -13.56
CA LEU A 216 11.23 -22.57 -13.97
C LEU A 216 11.52 -24.06 -13.78
N LYS A 217 10.60 -24.80 -13.17
CA LYS A 217 10.71 -26.26 -13.04
C LYS A 217 9.34 -26.92 -12.92
N ARG A 218 9.19 -28.10 -13.51
CA ARG A 218 7.99 -28.93 -13.33
C ARG A 218 7.84 -29.35 -11.86
N ILE A 219 6.62 -29.28 -11.31
CA ILE A 219 6.36 -29.44 -9.87
C ILE A 219 6.80 -30.81 -9.32
N ASP A 220 6.56 -31.88 -10.07
CA ASP A 220 7.00 -33.24 -9.74
C ASP A 220 8.52 -33.36 -9.66
N GLN A 221 9.26 -32.63 -10.51
CA GLN A 221 10.72 -32.60 -10.48
C GLN A 221 11.26 -31.66 -9.39
N LEU A 222 10.52 -30.62 -9.04
CA LEU A 222 10.90 -29.64 -8.03
C LEU A 222 10.73 -30.21 -6.61
N MET A 223 9.61 -30.88 -6.36
CA MET A 223 9.17 -31.28 -5.03
C MET A 223 9.06 -32.80 -4.83
N ALA A 224 9.24 -33.61 -5.88
CA ALA A 224 8.95 -35.05 -5.85
C ALA A 224 7.51 -35.36 -5.39
N SER A 225 6.55 -34.54 -5.87
CA SER A 225 5.16 -34.53 -5.39
C SER A 225 4.37 -35.81 -5.64
N GLY A 226 4.78 -36.64 -6.61
CA GLY A 226 3.90 -37.66 -7.17
C GLY A 226 2.71 -37.03 -7.90
N ASP A 227 1.66 -37.83 -8.10
CA ASP A 227 0.43 -37.40 -8.75
C ASP A 227 -0.51 -36.70 -7.76
N PHE A 228 -1.10 -35.58 -8.17
CA PHE A 228 -2.09 -34.84 -7.38
C PHE A 228 -2.97 -33.96 -8.27
N ASP A 229 -4.16 -33.63 -7.74
CA ASP A 229 -5.16 -32.79 -8.37
C ASP A 229 -5.43 -31.53 -7.52
N ASP A 230 -5.61 -30.40 -8.20
CA ASP A 230 -5.99 -29.09 -7.64
C ASP A 230 -5.25 -28.65 -6.36
N GLY A 231 -3.97 -28.98 -6.27
CA GLY A 231 -3.12 -28.60 -5.15
C GLY A 231 -2.85 -27.09 -5.07
N THR A 232 -2.45 -26.64 -3.90
CA THR A 232 -1.99 -25.26 -3.65
C THR A 232 -0.50 -25.27 -3.33
N LEU A 233 0.28 -24.47 -4.04
CA LEU A 233 1.67 -24.19 -3.69
C LEU A 233 1.71 -22.95 -2.80
N ARG A 234 2.07 -23.18 -1.55
CA ARG A 234 2.32 -22.14 -0.55
C ARG A 234 3.79 -21.79 -0.54
N VAL A 235 4.13 -20.52 -0.71
CA VAL A 235 5.52 -20.06 -0.74
C VAL A 235 5.71 -18.94 0.27
N THR A 236 6.49 -19.22 1.31
CA THR A 236 6.98 -18.21 2.26
C THR A 236 8.36 -17.75 1.81
N VAL A 237 8.58 -16.45 1.73
CA VAL A 237 9.89 -15.88 1.40
C VAL A 237 10.63 -15.62 2.70
N ARG A 238 11.74 -16.32 2.93
CA ARG A 238 12.53 -16.24 4.16
C ARG A 238 13.56 -15.11 4.13
N ASP A 239 14.12 -14.84 2.95
CA ASP A 239 15.04 -13.72 2.69
C ASP A 239 14.78 -13.16 1.29
N GLY A 240 15.05 -11.87 1.09
CA GLY A 240 14.95 -11.20 -0.21
C GLY A 240 13.51 -11.03 -0.69
N SER A 241 13.29 -11.09 -2.00
CA SER A 241 11.95 -11.00 -2.59
C SER A 241 11.83 -11.82 -3.87
N ALA A 242 10.63 -12.30 -4.19
CA ALA A 242 10.37 -13.00 -5.44
C ALA A 242 8.92 -12.84 -5.93
N VAL A 243 8.78 -12.78 -7.26
CA VAL A 243 7.52 -13.03 -7.96
C VAL A 243 7.43 -14.53 -8.20
N VAL A 244 6.34 -15.18 -7.79
CA VAL A 244 6.17 -16.64 -7.89
C VAL A 244 4.80 -16.96 -8.46
N GLY A 245 4.74 -17.92 -9.37
CA GLY A 245 3.51 -18.41 -9.96
C GLY A 245 3.70 -19.78 -10.57
N ALA A 246 2.68 -20.26 -11.29
CA ALA A 246 2.74 -21.53 -11.99
C ALA A 246 2.04 -21.51 -13.35
N SER A 247 2.38 -22.44 -14.22
CA SER A 247 1.73 -22.67 -15.51
C SER A 247 1.22 -24.11 -15.51
N LYS A 248 -0.10 -24.28 -15.40
CA LYS A 248 -0.75 -25.59 -15.55
C LYS A 248 -1.03 -25.82 -17.03
N VAL A 249 -0.53 -26.92 -17.56
CA VAL A 249 -0.57 -27.22 -19.00
C VAL A 249 -1.31 -28.51 -19.23
N ASP A 250 -2.32 -28.48 -20.09
CA ASP A 250 -2.99 -29.68 -20.59
C ASP A 250 -1.98 -30.52 -21.39
N SER A 251 -1.83 -31.79 -21.02
CA SER A 251 -0.84 -32.69 -21.61
C SER A 251 -1.21 -33.13 -23.03
N THR A 252 -2.47 -33.01 -23.43
CA THR A 252 -2.97 -33.38 -24.77
C THR A 252 -2.82 -32.21 -25.75
N SER A 253 -3.35 -31.03 -25.41
CA SER A 253 -3.32 -29.87 -26.31
C SER A 253 -2.05 -29.02 -26.17
N SER A 254 -1.32 -29.16 -25.05
CA SER A 254 -0.29 -28.21 -24.62
C SER A 254 -0.81 -26.80 -24.34
N ASP A 255 -2.12 -26.64 -24.15
CA ASP A 255 -2.76 -25.37 -23.78
C ASP A 255 -2.39 -25.01 -22.33
N PRO A 256 -1.70 -23.87 -22.11
CA PRO A 256 -1.24 -23.49 -20.79
C PRO A 256 -2.18 -22.48 -20.12
N THR A 257 -2.30 -22.57 -18.80
CA THR A 257 -3.01 -21.62 -17.95
C THR A 257 -2.05 -21.05 -16.93
N THR A 258 -1.89 -19.73 -16.90
CA THR A 258 -1.16 -19.04 -15.85
C THR A 258 -1.95 -19.07 -14.55
N LEU A 259 -1.29 -19.50 -13.48
CA LEU A 259 -1.77 -19.53 -12.11
C LEU A 259 -0.92 -18.52 -11.33
N GLU A 260 -1.50 -17.36 -11.06
CA GLU A 260 -0.79 -16.29 -10.36
C GLU A 260 -0.67 -16.58 -8.86
N GLY A 261 0.39 -16.04 -8.25
CA GLY A 261 0.51 -16.00 -6.80
C GLY A 261 -0.48 -15.00 -6.20
N SER A 262 -1.06 -15.33 -5.05
CA SER A 262 -1.86 -14.38 -4.29
C SER A 262 -1.03 -13.15 -3.89
N VAL A 263 -1.62 -11.97 -4.02
CA VAL A 263 -1.08 -10.74 -3.44
C VAL A 263 -1.65 -10.62 -2.03
N SER A 264 -0.78 -10.60 -1.02
CA SER A 264 -1.18 -10.26 0.34
C SER A 264 -1.32 -8.74 0.42
N ALA A 265 -2.37 -8.21 1.05
CA ALA A 265 -2.57 -6.76 1.23
C ALA A 265 -1.40 -6.09 1.99
N SER A 266 -0.56 -6.89 2.65
CA SER A 266 0.75 -6.50 3.20
C SER A 266 1.82 -6.15 2.14
N GLY A 267 1.45 -6.09 0.86
CA GLY A 267 2.35 -5.87 -0.28
C GLY A 267 2.87 -4.44 -0.43
N THR A 268 2.39 -3.47 0.34
CA THR A 268 3.16 -2.24 0.54
C THR A 268 4.22 -2.53 1.58
N THR A 269 5.40 -3.00 1.17
CA THR A 269 6.49 -3.29 2.13
C THR A 269 7.03 -2.03 2.81
N ASP A 270 6.68 -0.85 2.30
CA ASP A 270 7.16 0.41 2.81
C ASP A 270 6.20 1.02 3.83
N VAL A 271 6.65 1.10 5.08
CA VAL A 271 5.96 1.79 6.16
C VAL A 271 6.02 3.32 6.00
N ASN A 272 6.93 3.85 5.17
CA ASN A 272 7.08 5.29 4.99
C ASN A 272 5.89 5.90 4.25
N GLY A 273 5.43 7.04 4.72
CA GLY A 273 4.36 7.81 4.09
C GLY A 273 3.56 8.62 5.11
N ILE A 274 2.51 9.24 4.61
CA ILE A 274 1.58 10.03 5.42
C ILE A 274 0.36 9.16 5.71
N TYR A 275 0.06 8.97 6.99
CA TYR A 275 -1.14 8.30 7.45
C TYR A 275 -2.14 9.33 7.93
N GLN A 276 -3.37 9.27 7.43
CA GLN A 276 -4.49 10.04 7.95
C GLN A 276 -5.26 9.20 8.95
N PHE A 277 -5.57 9.78 10.10
CA PHE A 277 -6.35 9.10 11.13
C PHE A 277 -7.45 9.99 11.70
N ALA A 278 -8.44 9.33 12.28
CA ALA A 278 -9.49 9.93 13.09
C ALA A 278 -9.36 9.47 14.55
N ILE A 279 -9.61 10.40 15.47
CA ILE A 279 -9.66 10.16 16.91
C ILE A 279 -11.14 10.18 17.31
N TYR A 280 -11.63 9.11 17.93
CA TYR A 280 -13.03 8.96 18.33
C TYR A 280 -13.19 8.94 19.85
N ASP A 281 -14.26 9.58 20.31
CA ASP A 281 -14.82 9.38 21.64
C ASP A 281 -15.88 8.26 21.66
N SER A 282 -16.40 7.94 22.85
CA SER A 282 -17.40 6.90 23.04
C SER A 282 -18.76 7.22 22.41
N LEU A 283 -19.00 8.50 22.10
CA LEU A 283 -20.20 9.01 21.44
C LEU A 283 -20.07 9.04 19.91
N SER A 284 -18.97 8.50 19.36
CA SER A 284 -18.66 8.48 17.93
C SER A 284 -18.46 9.86 17.30
N TYR A 285 -18.22 10.90 18.10
CA TYR A 285 -17.69 12.14 17.57
C TYR A 285 -16.22 11.93 17.22
N SER A 286 -15.77 12.55 16.12
CA SER A 286 -14.41 12.36 15.63
C SER A 286 -13.72 13.66 15.27
N THR A 287 -12.44 13.72 15.58
CA THR A 287 -11.49 14.71 15.07
C THR A 287 -10.44 14.01 14.21
N GLY A 288 -9.60 14.78 13.49
CA GLY A 288 -8.61 14.24 12.56
C GLY A 288 -7.16 14.52 12.98
N GLY A 289 -6.24 13.79 12.36
CA GLY A 289 -4.81 14.02 12.43
C GLY A 289 -4.02 13.29 11.33
N ASN A 290 -2.72 13.57 11.29
CA ASN A 290 -1.75 12.96 10.38
C ASN A 290 -0.55 12.42 11.17
N LEU A 291 -0.03 11.29 10.72
CA LEU A 291 1.23 10.71 11.16
C LEU A 291 2.15 10.59 9.93
N VAL A 292 3.37 11.10 10.01
CA VAL A 292 4.36 11.02 8.94
C VAL A 292 5.46 10.05 9.36
N VAL A 293 5.70 9.04 8.53
CA VAL A 293 6.78 8.08 8.72
C VAL A 293 7.79 8.22 7.58
N GLU A 294 9.05 8.47 7.91
CA GLU A 294 10.16 8.48 6.95
C GLU A 294 11.35 7.72 7.53
N GLY A 295 12.08 6.98 6.69
CA GLY A 295 13.20 6.16 7.15
C GLY A 295 12.84 5.11 8.23
N GLY A 296 11.57 4.71 8.33
CA GLY A 296 11.06 3.81 9.38
C GLY A 296 10.87 4.45 10.75
N ALA A 297 10.89 5.78 10.85
CA ALA A 297 10.66 6.52 12.08
C ALA A 297 9.53 7.56 11.92
N VAL A 298 8.88 7.91 13.01
CA VAL A 298 7.86 8.95 13.05
C VAL A 298 8.53 10.31 13.04
N GLU A 299 8.34 11.05 11.95
CA GLU A 299 8.89 12.40 11.78
C GLU A 299 7.88 13.49 12.15
N ALA A 300 6.58 13.18 12.14
CA ALA A 300 5.55 14.08 12.62
C ALA A 300 4.32 13.33 13.12
N LEU A 301 3.70 13.85 14.17
CA LEU A 301 2.40 13.46 14.64
C LEU A 301 1.63 14.75 14.96
N ASP A 302 0.56 15.01 14.22
CA ASP A 302 -0.26 16.20 14.38
C ASP A 302 -1.73 15.83 14.37
N GLY A 303 -2.53 16.37 15.29
CA GLY A 303 -3.98 16.19 15.22
C GLY A 303 -4.75 17.19 16.06
N THR A 304 -6.06 16.97 16.16
CA THR A 304 -6.93 17.74 17.05
C THR A 304 -7.50 16.82 18.13
N TYR A 305 -7.17 17.05 19.40
CA TYR A 305 -7.75 16.35 20.53
C TYR A 305 -9.03 17.04 21.01
N THR A 306 -10.09 16.26 21.23
CA THR A 306 -11.34 16.71 21.86
C THR A 306 -12.00 15.49 22.49
N ASN A 307 -12.59 15.65 23.67
CA ASN A 307 -13.21 14.54 24.39
C ASN A 307 -14.53 14.98 25.00
N TRP A 308 -15.64 14.60 24.36
CA TRP A 308 -16.98 14.92 24.86
C TRP A 308 -17.48 13.92 25.91
N ASP A 309 -16.72 12.87 26.21
CA ASP A 309 -17.09 11.86 27.22
C ASP A 309 -16.83 12.32 28.65
N LYS A 310 -16.03 13.37 28.85
CA LYS A 310 -15.77 13.92 30.18
C LYS A 310 -16.92 14.83 30.57
N LEU A 311 -17.82 14.36 31.43
CA LEU A 311 -19.09 15.04 31.73
C LEU A 311 -19.12 15.73 33.09
N ASP A 312 -19.81 16.86 33.17
CA ASP A 312 -20.01 17.65 34.41
C ASP A 312 -21.03 17.07 35.40
N GLY A 313 -21.56 15.88 35.11
CA GLY A 313 -22.63 15.22 35.87
C GLY A 313 -24.05 15.58 35.46
N SER A 314 -24.23 16.54 34.55
CA SER A 314 -25.52 16.92 33.94
C SER A 314 -25.71 16.36 32.53
N GLY A 315 -24.65 15.79 31.94
CA GLY A 315 -24.64 15.23 30.58
C GLY A 315 -23.98 16.15 29.56
N ASP A 316 -23.56 17.34 29.95
CA ASP A 316 -22.73 18.24 29.14
C ASP A 316 -21.24 17.94 29.38
N SER A 317 -20.40 18.21 28.37
CA SER A 317 -18.95 18.04 28.53
C SER A 317 -18.37 19.09 29.48
N GLU A 318 -17.57 18.61 30.41
CA GLU A 318 -16.82 19.39 31.39
C GLU A 318 -15.74 20.23 30.71
N CYS A 319 -15.13 19.72 29.63
CA CYS A 319 -14.11 20.41 28.85
C CYS A 319 -14.59 20.65 27.42
N THR A 320 -14.93 21.90 27.11
CA THR A 320 -15.52 22.28 25.81
C THR A 320 -14.48 22.72 24.77
N TRP A 321 -13.19 22.59 25.08
CA TRP A 321 -12.10 23.04 24.21
C TRP A 321 -11.63 21.94 23.25
N GLN A 322 -11.09 22.40 22.12
CA GLN A 322 -10.40 21.57 21.16
C GLN A 322 -8.92 21.95 21.18
N PHE A 323 -8.04 20.96 21.18
CA PHE A 323 -6.61 21.16 21.36
C PHE A 323 -5.86 20.65 20.15
N LEU A 324 -4.85 21.39 19.70
CA LEU A 324 -3.86 20.83 18.78
C LEU A 324 -3.00 19.86 19.58
N PHE A 325 -2.78 18.67 19.04
CA PHE A 325 -2.11 17.58 19.72
C PHE A 325 -0.90 17.09 18.92
N GLY A 326 0.18 16.74 19.61
CA GLY A 326 1.34 16.02 19.04
C GLY A 326 2.67 16.79 19.09
N TRP A 327 2.66 18.08 19.45
CA TRP A 327 3.82 18.95 19.37
C TRP A 327 4.91 18.67 20.41
N GLY A 328 4.52 18.13 21.55
CA GLY A 328 5.40 17.74 22.64
C GLY A 328 6.08 16.40 22.41
N LEU A 329 5.68 15.63 21.38
CA LEU A 329 6.33 14.38 21.04
C LEU A 329 7.76 14.66 20.56
N ALA A 330 8.74 13.96 21.15
CA ALA A 330 10.11 14.02 20.68
C ALA A 330 10.21 13.27 19.34
N ILE A 331 10.57 14.00 18.28
CA ILE A 331 10.77 13.45 16.93
C ILE A 331 12.27 13.48 16.53
N PRO A 332 12.76 12.50 15.76
CA PRO A 332 12.03 11.32 15.31
C PRO A 332 11.75 10.33 16.45
N ALA A 333 10.55 9.74 16.46
CA ALA A 333 10.19 8.67 17.40
C ALA A 333 10.23 7.31 16.70
N SER A 334 10.62 6.25 17.42
CA SER A 334 10.59 4.90 16.84
C SER A 334 9.15 4.37 16.77
N LEU A 335 8.87 3.52 15.78
CA LEU A 335 7.57 2.85 15.68
C LEU A 335 7.33 1.89 16.87
N GLU A 336 8.38 1.24 17.36
CA GLU A 336 8.31 0.36 18.54
C GLU A 336 7.91 1.13 19.80
N ASP A 337 8.48 2.32 20.03
CA ASP A 337 8.09 3.17 21.17
C ASP A 337 6.62 3.62 21.05
N LEU A 338 6.15 3.92 19.83
CA LEU A 338 4.76 4.32 19.60
C LEU A 338 3.78 3.15 19.83
N GLU A 339 4.18 1.91 19.50
CA GLU A 339 3.42 0.69 19.77
C GLU A 339 3.38 0.36 21.28
N ASP A 340 4.47 0.57 22.00
CA ASP A 340 4.55 0.35 23.45
C ASP A 340 3.86 1.47 24.25
N GLY A 341 3.79 2.67 23.69
CA GLY A 341 3.14 3.84 24.25
C GLY A 341 4.12 4.96 24.62
N VAL A 342 3.98 6.11 23.97
CA VAL A 342 4.76 7.32 24.24
C VAL A 342 3.98 8.32 25.08
N THR A 343 4.64 8.95 26.06
CA THR A 343 4.03 10.00 26.87
C THR A 343 4.71 11.33 26.63
N PHE A 344 3.92 12.37 26.34
CA PHE A 344 4.40 13.74 26.12
C PHE A 344 3.35 14.77 26.52
N SER A 345 3.73 16.05 26.58
CA SER A 345 2.83 17.13 26.97
C SER A 345 2.81 18.26 25.96
N ASP A 346 1.62 18.79 25.67
CA ASP A 346 1.42 20.02 24.92
C ASP A 346 1.04 21.15 25.88
N ASP A 347 1.83 22.22 25.87
CA ASP A 347 1.62 23.42 26.69
C ASP A 347 0.84 24.48 25.91
N HIS A 348 -0.42 24.71 26.31
CA HIS A 348 -1.30 25.70 25.70
C HIS A 348 -1.40 27.01 26.52
N SER A 349 -0.50 27.23 27.48
CA SER A 349 -0.49 28.44 28.32
C SER A 349 -0.33 29.75 27.54
N ASN A 350 0.33 29.71 26.39
CA ASN A 350 0.43 30.85 25.47
C ASN A 350 -0.93 31.32 24.92
N PHE A 351 -1.94 30.46 24.95
CA PHE A 351 -3.33 30.79 24.58
C PHE A 351 -4.21 31.09 25.79
N GLY A 352 -3.63 31.16 26.99
CA GLY A 352 -4.36 31.36 28.25
C GLY A 352 -5.03 30.09 28.77
N LEU A 353 -4.65 28.91 28.27
CA LEU A 353 -5.15 27.60 28.69
C LEU A 353 -4.13 26.87 29.60
N GLY A 354 -4.34 25.59 29.84
CA GLY A 354 -3.43 24.74 30.63
C GLY A 354 -2.52 23.84 29.78
N VAL A 355 -2.05 22.78 30.41
CA VAL A 355 -1.19 21.75 29.81
C VAL A 355 -2.00 20.46 29.65
N LEU A 356 -1.86 19.80 28.52
CA LEU A 356 -2.36 18.43 28.33
C LEU A 356 -1.20 17.47 28.21
N THR A 357 -1.17 16.45 29.08
CA THR A 357 -0.26 15.32 28.98
C THR A 357 -1.00 14.15 28.34
N TYR A 358 -0.44 13.60 27.28
CA TYR A 358 -0.98 12.47 26.53
C TYR A 358 -0.11 11.24 26.72
N THR A 359 -0.74 10.07 26.78
CA THR A 359 -0.09 8.79 26.51
C THR A 359 -0.74 8.20 25.26
N VAL A 360 0.06 8.01 24.22
CA VAL A 360 -0.39 7.62 22.90
C VAL A 360 0.20 6.27 22.54
N VAL A 361 -0.68 5.34 22.19
CA VAL A 361 -0.32 4.05 21.61
C VAL A 361 -0.82 4.03 20.17
N MET A 362 0.04 3.76 19.20
CA MET A 362 -0.39 3.50 17.82
C MET A 362 0.41 2.34 17.21
N GLU A 363 -0.29 1.49 16.48
CA GLU A 363 0.24 0.37 15.72
C GLU A 363 -0.03 0.60 14.22
N ILE A 364 1.00 0.45 13.39
CA ILE A 364 0.86 0.44 11.94
C ILE A 364 0.77 -1.00 11.47
N ARG A 365 -0.41 -1.42 11.02
CA ARG A 365 -0.67 -2.77 10.52
C ARG A 365 -0.64 -2.82 9.01
N ASP A 366 0.04 -3.83 8.49
CA ASP A 366 0.20 -4.09 7.05
C ASP A 366 0.78 -2.90 6.27
N ASN A 367 1.48 -1.97 6.94
CA ASN A 367 1.95 -0.68 6.39
C ASN A 367 0.83 0.18 5.76
N LEU A 368 -0.42 -0.08 6.13
CA LEU A 368 -1.60 0.56 5.53
C LEU A 368 -2.55 1.12 6.56
N TYR A 369 -2.66 0.51 7.74
CA TYR A 369 -3.67 0.85 8.72
C TYR A 369 -3.03 1.35 10.00
N VAL A 370 -3.58 2.40 10.58
CA VAL A 370 -3.21 2.86 11.92
C VAL A 370 -4.35 2.54 12.87
N THR A 371 -4.02 1.91 14.00
CA THR A 371 -4.94 1.77 15.13
C THR A 371 -4.27 2.12 16.43
N GLY A 372 -5.00 2.71 17.37
CA GLY A 372 -4.38 3.18 18.61
C GLY A 372 -5.34 3.72 19.65
N THR A 373 -4.77 4.29 20.71
CA THR A 373 -5.50 4.91 21.81
C THR A 373 -4.79 6.18 22.29
N ILE A 374 -5.56 7.10 22.86
CA ILE A 374 -5.05 8.30 23.54
C ILE A 374 -5.64 8.36 24.94
N ASP A 375 -4.79 8.27 25.94
CA ASP A 375 -5.10 8.68 27.31
C ASP A 375 -4.62 10.13 27.51
N ALA A 376 -5.37 10.94 28.25
CA ALA A 376 -5.01 12.33 28.50
C ALA A 376 -5.28 12.77 29.94
N VAL A 377 -4.44 13.67 30.44
CA VAL A 377 -4.60 14.35 31.73
C VAL A 377 -4.33 15.84 31.52
N GLY A 378 -5.29 16.68 31.88
CA GLY A 378 -5.11 18.13 31.87
C GLY A 378 -4.62 18.66 33.22
N SER A 379 -3.76 19.67 33.21
CA SER A 379 -3.31 20.39 34.39
C SER A 379 -3.21 21.89 34.12
N ASP A 380 -3.21 22.68 35.20
CA ASP A 380 -2.96 24.11 35.17
C ASP A 380 -3.94 24.93 34.31
N PHE A 381 -5.13 24.39 34.01
CA PHE A 381 -6.19 25.16 33.39
C PHE A 381 -6.76 26.19 34.38
N PRO A 382 -7.06 27.42 33.92
CA PRO A 382 -7.57 28.47 34.78
C PRO A 382 -8.99 28.16 35.26
N ALA A 383 -9.45 28.87 36.30
CA ALA A 383 -10.77 28.62 36.93
C ALA A 383 -11.99 28.73 35.99
N GLY A 384 -11.84 29.35 34.80
CA GLY A 384 -12.90 29.37 33.78
C GLY A 384 -13.01 28.08 32.96
N ASP A 385 -11.96 27.25 32.99
CA ASP A 385 -11.78 26.05 32.19
C ASP A 385 -11.42 24.84 33.09
N ASP A 386 -11.84 24.88 34.36
CA ASP A 386 -11.44 23.89 35.38
C ASP A 386 -11.87 22.46 35.02
N GLY A 387 -12.93 22.33 34.21
CA GLY A 387 -13.37 21.03 33.67
C GLY A 387 -12.37 20.37 32.72
N CYS A 388 -11.36 21.12 32.24
CA CYS A 388 -10.24 20.56 31.49
C CYS A 388 -9.11 20.02 32.40
N ASN A 389 -9.14 20.24 33.71
CA ASN A 389 -8.18 19.65 34.65
C ASN A 389 -8.54 18.20 35.02
N GLY A 390 -7.54 17.35 35.19
CA GLY A 390 -7.68 15.94 35.58
C GLY A 390 -7.75 14.96 34.40
N THR A 391 -8.02 13.69 34.70
CA THR A 391 -8.00 12.59 33.73
C THR A 391 -9.21 12.62 32.81
N PHE A 392 -8.98 12.37 31.54
CA PHE A 392 -10.00 12.21 30.51
C PHE A 392 -10.27 10.72 30.24
N PRO A 393 -11.49 10.35 29.81
CA PRO A 393 -11.74 9.03 29.24
C PRO A 393 -10.84 8.74 28.04
N GLN A 394 -10.46 7.48 27.84
CA GLN A 394 -9.60 7.09 26.72
C GLN A 394 -10.32 7.28 25.38
N LEU A 395 -9.59 7.81 24.39
CA LEU A 395 -10.05 7.90 23.00
C LEU A 395 -9.41 6.80 22.14
N VAL A 396 -10.03 6.48 21.01
CA VAL A 396 -9.53 5.47 20.06
C VAL A 396 -9.12 6.11 18.73
N ILE A 397 -8.09 5.56 18.10
CA ILE A 397 -7.55 6.01 16.82
C ILE A 397 -7.80 4.96 15.75
N TYR A 398 -8.32 5.40 14.61
CA TYR A 398 -8.40 4.60 13.39
C TYR A 398 -7.96 5.43 12.19
N GLY A 399 -7.12 4.85 11.33
CA GLY A 399 -6.61 5.56 10.17
C GLY A 399 -6.01 4.65 9.12
N GLY A 400 -5.52 5.26 8.06
CA GLY A 400 -4.79 4.56 7.01
C GLY A 400 -3.84 5.45 6.23
N LYS A 401 -2.94 4.80 5.51
CA LYS A 401 -1.93 5.44 4.67
C LYS A 401 -2.60 6.15 3.50
N MET A 402 -2.19 7.38 3.24
CA MET A 402 -2.60 8.11 2.05
C MET A 402 -2.00 7.46 0.79
N PRO A 403 -2.75 7.41 -0.32
CA PRO A 403 -2.17 7.14 -1.62
C PRO A 403 -1.10 8.19 -1.92
N VAL A 404 0.06 7.76 -2.41
CA VAL A 404 1.04 8.69 -2.99
C VAL A 404 0.51 9.07 -4.37
N GLU A 405 0.24 10.35 -4.62
CA GLU A 405 -0.12 10.87 -5.95
C GLU A 405 1.10 11.01 -6.88
#